data_AF-A0A552QTW5-F1
#
_entry.id   AF-A0A552QTW5-F1
#
_cell.length_a   1.000
_cell.length_b   1.000
_cell.length_c   1.000
_cell.angle_alpha   90.00
_cell.angle_beta   90.00
_cell.angle_gamma   90.00
#
_symmetry.space_group_name_H-M   'P 1'
#
loop_
_entity.id
_entity.type
_entity.pdbx_description
1 polymer ?
#
loop_
_entity_poly.entity_id
_entity_poly.type
_entity_poly.pdbx_seq_one_letter_code
_entity_poly.pdbx_strand_id
1 'polypeptide(L)'
;MGEVNTSREHHLVPKYWLRAFAEDGHVLRRWRSGAEHRTPVRCAAVARDFNTDPVAEGERRVALETYLDHRVDAPCAPVLRVAREGQGPQDEAQRALLLDALAWQVVRTRPFRSFDEQVGVHLFPPSWAVEAVGCCEEQLGRPLSDAERMEGFWTAVRTAPDPSVVFDPCWRCAP
;
A
#
# COMPACT_ATOMS: atom_id res chain seq x y z
N MET A 1 22.16 22.52 4.08
CA MET A 1 21.33 21.88 3.03
C MET A 1 19.98 21.65 3.67
N GLY A 2 18.96 22.42 3.28
CA GLY A 2 17.68 22.46 3.97
C GLY A 2 16.91 21.14 3.81
N GLU A 3 16.57 20.53 4.93
CA GLU A 3 15.70 19.36 5.01
C GLU A 3 14.38 19.68 4.31
N VAL A 4 14.07 18.97 3.22
CA VAL A 4 12.76 19.06 2.58
C VAL A 4 11.78 18.44 3.57
N ASN A 5 11.04 19.30 4.28
CA ASN A 5 10.00 18.88 5.22
C ASN A 5 8.82 18.28 4.42
N THR A 6 8.98 17.03 3.96
CA THR A 6 7.94 16.28 3.27
C THR A 6 6.86 15.94 4.28
N SER A 7 5.82 16.79 4.31
CA SER A 7 4.65 16.68 5.21
C SER A 7 4.26 15.23 5.45
N ARG A 8 4.24 14.72 6.69
CA ARG A 8 3.88 13.31 7.05
C ARG A 8 2.42 12.93 6.79
N GLU A 9 1.70 13.78 6.11
CA GLU A 9 0.26 13.70 5.90
C GLU A 9 -0.07 12.99 4.59
N HIS A 10 -0.90 11.96 4.67
CA HIS A 10 -1.37 11.19 3.52
C HIS A 10 -2.88 11.30 3.41
N HIS A 11 -3.37 11.51 2.19
CA HIS A 11 -4.80 11.47 1.96
C HIS A 11 -5.30 10.03 1.88
N LEU A 12 -6.21 9.70 2.77
CA LEU A 12 -6.96 8.44 2.81
C LEU A 12 -8.00 8.34 1.69
N VAL A 13 -8.35 9.49 1.10
CA VAL A 13 -9.36 9.62 0.06
C VAL A 13 -8.75 10.50 -1.05
N PRO A 14 -8.89 10.15 -2.34
CA PRO A 14 -8.35 10.97 -3.41
C PRO A 14 -8.81 12.42 -3.31
N LYS A 15 -7.88 13.37 -3.46
CA LYS A 15 -8.17 14.82 -3.32
C LYS A 15 -9.32 15.28 -4.22
N TYR A 16 -9.46 14.69 -5.41
CA TYR A 16 -10.54 15.04 -6.34
C TYR A 16 -11.92 14.59 -5.85
N TRP A 17 -12.01 13.52 -5.03
CA TRP A 17 -13.26 13.15 -4.34
C TRP A 17 -13.57 14.15 -3.24
N LEU A 18 -12.58 14.65 -2.51
CA LEU A 18 -12.85 15.64 -1.46
C LEU A 18 -13.32 16.98 -2.05
N ARG A 19 -12.78 17.38 -3.21
CA ARG A 19 -13.24 18.57 -3.96
C ARG A 19 -14.70 18.47 -4.39
N ALA A 20 -15.22 17.26 -4.58
CA ALA A 20 -16.62 17.00 -4.93
C ALA A 20 -17.63 17.45 -3.86
N PHE A 21 -17.22 17.34 -2.59
CA PHE A 21 -18.01 17.63 -1.41
C PHE A 21 -17.57 18.94 -0.74
N ALA A 22 -16.75 19.73 -1.43
CA ALA A 22 -16.20 20.95 -0.90
C ALA A 22 -17.00 22.17 -1.35
N GLU A 23 -17.34 23.02 -0.40
CA GLU A 23 -17.86 24.37 -0.63
C GLU A 23 -16.72 25.36 -0.39
N ASP A 24 -16.41 26.18 -1.40
CA ASP A 24 -15.27 27.12 -1.40
C ASP A 24 -13.92 26.45 -1.06
N GLY A 25 -13.70 25.23 -1.57
CA GLY A 25 -12.48 24.46 -1.28
C GLY A 25 -12.39 23.87 0.13
N HIS A 26 -13.49 23.87 0.89
CA HIS A 26 -13.59 23.29 2.22
C HIS A 26 -14.67 22.22 2.29
N VAL A 27 -14.37 21.07 2.90
CA VAL A 27 -15.40 20.09 3.24
C VAL A 27 -15.98 20.41 4.63
N LEU A 28 -17.28 20.20 4.80
CA LEU A 28 -17.94 20.28 6.10
C LEU A 28 -17.79 18.94 6.82
N ARG A 29 -17.13 18.95 7.98
CA ARG A 29 -16.98 17.78 8.83
C ARG A 29 -17.83 17.97 10.08
N ARG A 30 -18.71 17.01 10.34
CA ARG A 30 -19.45 16.94 11.61
C ARG A 30 -18.69 16.11 12.63
N TRP A 31 -18.45 16.67 13.81
CA TRP A 31 -17.80 15.99 14.91
C TRP A 31 -18.81 15.19 15.73
N ARG A 32 -18.34 14.26 16.57
CA ARG A 32 -19.21 13.47 17.47
C ARG A 32 -20.01 14.34 18.44
N SER A 33 -19.53 15.54 18.75
CA SER A 33 -20.23 16.56 19.55
C SER A 33 -21.39 17.22 18.80
N GLY A 34 -21.57 16.95 17.50
CA GLY A 34 -22.57 17.59 16.65
C GLY A 34 -22.10 18.89 16.02
N ALA A 35 -20.96 19.45 16.44
CA ALA A 35 -20.38 20.67 15.87
C ALA A 35 -19.90 20.44 14.42
N GLU A 36 -20.12 21.44 13.57
CA GLU A 36 -19.67 21.44 12.18
C GLU A 36 -18.40 22.28 12.03
N HIS A 37 -17.43 21.74 11.32
CA HIS A 37 -16.15 22.40 11.05
C HIS A 37 -15.82 22.37 9.56
N ARG A 38 -15.52 23.55 9.00
CA ARG A 38 -14.97 23.69 7.66
C ARG A 38 -13.50 23.25 7.67
N THR A 39 -13.18 22.22 6.89
CA THR A 39 -11.82 21.69 6.76
C THR A 39 -11.34 21.90 5.33
N PRO A 40 -10.21 22.58 5.09
CA PRO A 40 -9.67 22.72 3.73
C PRO A 40 -9.47 21.33 3.10
N VAL A 41 -9.77 21.18 1.81
CA VAL A 41 -9.61 19.89 1.10
C VAL A 41 -8.21 19.32 1.26
N ARG A 42 -7.17 20.17 1.28
CA ARG A 42 -5.77 19.77 1.48
C ARG A 42 -5.49 19.14 2.86
N CYS A 43 -6.36 19.34 3.83
CA CYS A 43 -6.26 18.80 5.19
C CYS A 43 -7.35 17.77 5.50
N ALA A 44 -8.24 17.51 4.55
CA ALA A 44 -9.38 16.61 4.75
C ALA A 44 -9.01 15.16 4.44
N ALA A 45 -9.57 14.24 5.23
CA ALA A 45 -9.28 12.80 5.17
C ALA A 45 -7.77 12.51 5.15
N VAL A 46 -7.02 13.27 5.94
CA VAL A 46 -5.57 13.10 6.08
C VAL A 46 -5.28 12.23 7.29
N ALA A 47 -4.38 11.27 7.15
CA ALA A 47 -3.77 10.55 8.25
C ALA A 47 -2.24 10.73 8.20
N ARG A 48 -1.63 10.82 9.38
CA ARG A 48 -0.16 10.85 9.47
C ARG A 48 0.40 9.45 9.33
N ASP A 49 1.51 9.35 8.62
CA ASP A 49 2.31 8.13 8.44
C ASP A 49 1.56 6.94 7.81
N PHE A 50 0.40 7.19 7.19
CA PHE A 50 -0.48 6.16 6.65
C PHE A 50 0.12 5.35 5.48
N ASN A 51 0.98 5.95 4.66
CA ASN A 51 1.71 5.24 3.60
C ASN A 51 3.22 5.22 3.89
N THR A 52 3.63 5.48 5.13
CA THR A 52 5.03 5.37 5.53
C THR A 52 5.30 3.91 5.86
N ASP A 53 5.97 3.22 4.95
CA ASP A 53 6.61 1.94 5.24
C ASP A 53 7.68 2.19 6.32
N PRO A 54 7.63 1.56 7.51
CA PRO A 54 8.59 1.79 8.59
C PRO A 54 10.02 1.36 8.22
N VAL A 55 10.19 0.69 7.08
CA VAL A 55 11.41 0.00 6.67
C VAL A 55 12.31 0.84 5.77
N ALA A 56 11.75 1.80 5.03
CA ALA A 56 12.51 2.63 4.09
C ALA A 56 12.08 4.08 4.24
N GLU A 57 12.85 4.86 5.01
CA GLU A 57 12.61 6.30 5.15
C GLU A 57 12.55 6.97 3.77
N GLY A 58 11.38 7.54 3.46
CA GLY A 58 11.21 8.55 2.39
C GLY A 58 11.01 8.04 0.96
N GLU A 59 11.74 7.04 0.49
CA GLU A 59 11.75 6.70 -0.95
C GLU A 59 10.52 5.91 -1.44
N ARG A 60 10.03 4.93 -0.66
CA ARG A 60 8.84 4.13 -1.02
C ARG A 60 7.54 4.91 -0.94
N ARG A 61 7.52 5.93 -0.09
CA ARG A 61 6.37 6.82 0.13
C ARG A 61 5.97 7.54 -1.15
N VAL A 62 6.94 8.17 -1.81
CA VAL A 62 6.70 8.89 -3.06
C VAL A 62 6.32 7.90 -4.16
N ALA A 63 6.94 6.72 -4.21
CA ALA A 63 6.65 5.71 -5.21
C ALA A 63 5.20 5.23 -5.18
N LEU A 64 4.64 4.91 -4.00
CA LEU A 64 3.25 4.47 -3.90
C LEU A 64 2.26 5.60 -4.23
N GLU A 65 2.46 6.81 -3.70
CA GLU A 65 1.58 7.95 -4.02
C GLU A 65 1.63 8.31 -5.51
N THR A 66 2.82 8.27 -6.10
CA THR A 66 3.05 8.50 -7.53
C THR A 66 2.41 7.41 -8.38
N TYR A 67 2.51 6.14 -7.96
CA TYR A 67 1.83 5.03 -8.62
C TYR A 67 0.32 5.21 -8.58
N LEU A 68 -0.22 5.50 -7.39
CA LEU A 68 -1.64 5.66 -7.18
C LEU A 68 -2.19 6.85 -7.99
N ASP A 69 -1.50 7.98 -8.02
CA ASP A 69 -1.90 9.12 -8.84
C ASP A 69 -1.88 8.77 -10.33
N HIS A 70 -0.76 8.27 -10.86
CA HIS A 70 -0.59 8.05 -12.29
C HIS A 70 -1.32 6.83 -12.85
N ARG A 71 -1.53 5.79 -12.05
CA ARG A 71 -2.03 4.49 -12.53
C ARG A 71 -3.46 4.21 -12.12
N VAL A 72 -3.96 4.85 -11.06
CA VAL A 72 -5.26 4.54 -10.48
C VAL A 72 -6.17 5.78 -10.47
N ASP A 73 -5.74 6.83 -9.77
CA ASP A 73 -6.58 7.98 -9.43
C ASP A 73 -6.77 8.93 -10.63
N ALA A 74 -5.70 9.32 -11.33
CA ALA A 74 -5.80 10.21 -12.48
C ALA A 74 -6.52 9.57 -13.68
N PRO A 75 -6.26 8.30 -14.05
CA PRO A 75 -6.99 7.63 -15.13
C PRO A 75 -8.49 7.48 -14.85
N CYS A 76 -8.88 7.24 -13.60
CA CYS A 76 -10.29 7.05 -13.22
C CYS A 76 -11.06 8.36 -12.98
N ALA A 77 -10.36 9.47 -12.72
CA ALA A 77 -10.95 10.78 -12.44
C ALA A 77 -12.05 11.23 -13.44
N PRO A 78 -11.90 11.14 -14.78
CA PRO A 78 -12.96 11.51 -15.72
C PRO A 78 -14.19 10.59 -15.63
N VAL A 79 -14.00 9.28 -15.45
CA VAL A 79 -15.09 8.30 -15.34
C VAL A 79 -15.92 8.56 -14.08
N LEU A 80 -15.25 8.83 -12.96
CA LEU A 80 -15.91 9.15 -11.70
C LEU A 80 -16.67 10.47 -11.74
N ARG A 81 -16.22 11.46 -12.53
CA ARG A 81 -16.96 12.72 -12.72
C ARG A 81 -18.31 12.47 -13.39
N VAL A 82 -18.32 11.64 -14.44
CA VAL A 82 -19.53 11.23 -15.16
C VAL A 82 -20.44 10.37 -14.27
N ALA A 83 -19.86 9.44 -13.50
CA ALA A 83 -20.58 8.63 -12.51
C ALA A 83 -21.34 9.48 -11.48
N ARG A 84 -20.73 10.57 -11.00
CA ARG A 84 -21.37 11.50 -10.06
C ARG A 84 -22.58 12.23 -10.63
N GLU A 85 -22.64 12.39 -11.94
CA GLU A 85 -23.78 13.00 -12.65
C GLU A 85 -24.91 11.98 -12.90
N GLY A 86 -24.81 10.78 -12.32
CA GLY A 86 -25.80 9.71 -12.45
C GLY A 86 -25.63 8.87 -13.71
N GLN A 87 -24.53 9.07 -14.45
CA GLN A 87 -24.26 8.34 -15.69
C GLN A 87 -23.30 7.18 -15.43
N GLY A 88 -23.68 5.96 -15.85
CA GLY A 88 -22.80 4.80 -15.74
C GLY A 88 -21.56 4.90 -16.65
N PRO A 89 -20.56 4.02 -16.44
CA PRO A 89 -19.44 3.89 -17.38
C PRO A 89 -19.97 3.58 -18.78
N GLN A 90 -19.45 4.29 -19.78
CA GLN A 90 -19.94 4.23 -21.16
C GLN A 90 -19.43 3.01 -21.94
N ASP A 91 -18.32 2.42 -21.49
CA ASP A 91 -17.70 1.25 -22.09
C ASP A 91 -17.00 0.38 -21.02
N GLU A 92 -16.50 -0.79 -21.45
CA GLU A 92 -15.83 -1.74 -20.57
C GLU A 92 -14.51 -1.21 -20.02
N ALA A 93 -13.80 -0.34 -20.76
CA ALA A 93 -12.54 0.24 -20.30
C ALA A 93 -12.78 1.21 -19.13
N GLN A 94 -13.82 2.05 -19.23
CA GLN A 94 -14.25 2.92 -18.14
C GLN A 94 -14.72 2.11 -16.93
N ARG A 95 -15.45 1.02 -17.16
CA ARG A 95 -15.89 0.11 -16.10
C ARG A 95 -14.69 -0.52 -15.37
N ALA A 96 -13.68 -0.97 -16.11
CA ALA A 96 -12.46 -1.52 -15.54
C ALA A 96 -11.69 -0.49 -14.68
N LEU A 97 -11.56 0.75 -15.18
CA LEU A 97 -10.94 1.85 -14.42
C LEU A 97 -11.68 2.16 -13.12
N LEU A 98 -13.01 2.12 -13.15
CA LEU A 98 -13.83 2.35 -11.97
C LEU A 98 -13.68 1.22 -10.95
N LEU A 99 -13.68 -0.03 -11.39
CA LEU A 99 -13.49 -1.21 -10.54
C LEU A 99 -12.10 -1.21 -9.90
N ASP A 100 -11.05 -0.92 -10.68
CA ASP A 100 -9.68 -0.84 -10.17
C ASP A 100 -9.54 0.27 -9.12
N ALA A 101 -10.07 1.46 -9.40
CA ALA A 101 -10.06 2.56 -8.43
C ALA A 101 -10.81 2.23 -7.12
N LEU A 102 -11.93 1.51 -7.21
CA LEU A 102 -12.68 1.05 -6.03
C LEU A 102 -11.94 -0.03 -5.25
N ALA A 103 -11.29 -0.98 -5.93
CA ALA A 103 -10.45 -1.99 -5.30
C ALA A 103 -9.30 -1.34 -4.53
N TRP A 104 -8.64 -0.34 -5.14
CA TRP A 104 -7.60 0.44 -4.48
C TRP A 104 -8.10 1.25 -3.30
N GLN A 105 -9.36 1.70 -3.27
CA GLN A 105 -9.91 2.32 -2.06
C GLN A 105 -10.05 1.32 -0.91
N VAL A 106 -10.41 0.06 -1.19
CA VAL A 106 -10.49 -1.00 -0.18
C VAL A 106 -9.10 -1.27 0.42
N VAL A 107 -8.07 -1.33 -0.43
CA VAL A 107 -6.68 -1.50 -0.01
C VAL A 107 -6.18 -0.33 0.85
N ARG A 108 -6.68 0.88 0.60
CA ARG A 108 -6.38 2.10 1.39
C ARG A 108 -7.19 2.20 2.68
N THR A 109 -7.89 1.16 3.10
CA THR A 109 -8.57 1.16 4.40
C THR A 109 -7.65 0.65 5.51
N ARG A 110 -7.81 1.22 6.71
CA ARG A 110 -7.08 0.78 7.91
C ARG A 110 -7.23 -0.74 8.19
N PRO A 111 -8.40 -1.38 8.01
CA PRO A 111 -8.54 -2.82 8.15
C PRO A 111 -7.70 -3.62 7.15
N PHE A 112 -7.64 -3.19 5.88
CA PHE A 112 -6.88 -3.91 4.87
C PHE A 112 -5.36 -3.77 5.10
N ARG A 113 -4.88 -2.62 5.56
CA ARG A 113 -3.46 -2.49 5.97
C ARG A 113 -3.12 -3.27 7.22
N SER A 114 -4.02 -3.34 8.20
CA SER A 114 -3.83 -4.20 9.36
C SER A 114 -3.77 -5.69 8.95
N PHE A 115 -4.55 -6.07 7.94
CA PHE A 115 -4.44 -7.38 7.31
C PHE A 115 -3.13 -7.55 6.52
N ASP A 116 -2.71 -6.56 5.73
CA ASP A 116 -1.44 -6.57 4.98
C ASP A 116 -0.22 -6.70 5.89
N GLU A 117 -0.20 -5.99 7.02
CA GLU A 117 0.81 -6.14 8.07
C GLU A 117 0.80 -7.57 8.64
N GLN A 118 -0.38 -8.15 8.90
CA GLN A 118 -0.50 -9.54 9.37
C GLN A 118 -0.08 -10.55 8.29
N VAL A 119 -0.41 -10.31 7.03
CA VAL A 119 -0.01 -11.11 5.88
C VAL A 119 1.51 -11.05 5.74
N GLY A 120 2.12 -9.87 5.83
CA GLY A 120 3.56 -9.71 5.86
C GLY A 120 4.18 -10.51 7.01
N VAL A 121 3.74 -10.31 8.24
CA VAL A 121 4.28 -11.00 9.42
C VAL A 121 4.12 -12.52 9.35
N HIS A 122 3.00 -13.03 8.84
CA HIS A 122 2.70 -14.47 8.88
C HIS A 122 3.06 -15.22 7.60
N LEU A 123 3.03 -14.59 6.43
CA LEU A 123 3.35 -15.22 5.15
C LEU A 123 4.79 -14.97 4.70
N PHE A 124 5.46 -13.93 5.20
CA PHE A 124 6.86 -13.69 4.86
C PHE A 124 7.77 -14.85 5.30
N PRO A 125 7.75 -15.34 6.56
CA PRO A 125 8.63 -16.44 6.96
C PRO A 125 8.50 -17.73 6.14
N PRO A 126 7.28 -18.24 5.82
CA PRO A 126 7.17 -19.41 4.97
C PRO A 126 7.56 -19.12 3.51
N SER A 127 7.31 -17.92 2.98
CA SER A 127 7.74 -17.56 1.63
C SER A 127 9.27 -17.49 1.52
N TRP A 128 9.92 -16.88 2.50
CA TRP A 128 11.38 -16.87 2.65
C TRP A 128 11.97 -18.28 2.72
N ALA A 129 11.34 -19.16 3.51
CA ALA A 129 11.82 -20.52 3.69
C ALA A 129 11.75 -21.36 2.40
N VAL A 130 10.78 -21.11 1.51
CA VAL A 130 10.74 -21.74 0.19
C VAL A 130 11.95 -21.33 -0.65
N GLU A 131 12.26 -20.03 -0.70
CA GLU A 131 13.41 -19.50 -1.45
C GLU A 131 14.74 -19.98 -0.87
N ALA A 132 14.88 -19.99 0.47
CA ALA A 132 16.08 -20.47 1.15
C ALA A 132 16.37 -21.95 0.86
N VAL A 133 15.33 -22.79 0.88
CA VAL A 133 15.43 -24.21 0.49
C VAL A 133 15.85 -24.35 -0.98
N GLY A 134 15.28 -23.54 -1.87
CA GLY A 134 15.66 -23.51 -3.29
C GLY A 134 17.14 -23.16 -3.48
N CYS A 135 17.62 -22.09 -2.82
CA CYS A 135 19.03 -21.72 -2.81
C CYS A 135 19.94 -22.85 -2.29
N CYS A 136 19.54 -23.55 -1.23
CA CYS A 136 20.32 -24.69 -0.72
C CYS A 136 20.40 -25.84 -1.73
N GLU A 137 19.29 -26.19 -2.41
CA GLU A 137 19.28 -27.21 -3.47
C GLU A 137 20.20 -26.83 -4.64
N GLU A 138 20.18 -25.56 -5.04
CA GLU A 138 21.07 -25.03 -6.08
C GLU A 138 22.55 -25.13 -5.67
N GLN A 139 22.89 -24.71 -4.44
CA GLN A 139 24.26 -24.77 -3.94
C GLN A 139 24.78 -26.21 -3.79
N LEU A 140 23.92 -27.14 -3.39
CA LEU A 140 24.26 -28.56 -3.27
C LEU A 140 24.31 -29.28 -4.62
N GLY A 141 23.78 -28.67 -5.69
CA GLY A 141 23.70 -29.28 -7.02
C GLY A 141 22.82 -30.52 -7.06
N ARG A 142 21.94 -30.71 -6.07
CA ARG A 142 21.00 -31.83 -5.99
C ARG A 142 19.72 -31.40 -5.27
N PRO A 143 18.57 -32.02 -5.59
CA PRO A 143 17.37 -31.86 -4.78
C PRO A 143 17.59 -32.43 -3.38
N LEU A 144 16.95 -31.79 -2.39
CA LEU A 144 16.84 -32.33 -1.05
C LEU A 144 15.76 -33.42 -1.02
N SER A 145 15.95 -34.42 -0.16
CA SER A 145 14.87 -35.34 0.19
C SER A 145 13.75 -34.63 0.95
N ASP A 146 12.54 -35.18 0.98
CA ASP A 146 11.40 -34.57 1.66
C ASP A 146 11.68 -34.25 3.14
N ALA A 147 12.45 -35.12 3.82
CA ALA A 147 12.84 -34.92 5.22
C ALA A 147 13.81 -33.73 5.37
N GLU A 148 14.86 -33.68 4.54
CA GLU A 148 15.83 -32.57 4.53
C GLU A 148 15.14 -31.25 4.15
N ARG A 149 14.23 -31.29 3.18
CA ARG A 149 13.46 -30.13 2.71
C ARG A 149 12.56 -29.59 3.82
N MET A 150 11.88 -30.46 4.55
CA MET A 150 11.01 -30.09 5.67
C MET A 150 11.80 -29.51 6.84
N GLU A 151 12.94 -30.12 7.18
CA GLU A 151 13.83 -29.63 8.24
C GLU A 151 14.43 -28.26 7.88
N GLY A 152 14.94 -28.11 6.66
CA GLY A 152 15.47 -26.86 6.13
C GLY A 152 14.41 -25.76 6.09
N PHE A 153 13.21 -26.07 5.61
CA PHE A 153 12.07 -25.14 5.59
C PHE A 153 11.75 -24.62 6.99
N TRP A 154 11.53 -25.49 7.97
CA TRP A 154 11.18 -25.04 9.33
C TRP A 154 12.31 -24.31 10.03
N THR A 155 13.55 -24.66 9.72
CA THR A 155 14.72 -23.92 10.21
C THR A 155 14.74 -22.51 9.63
N ALA A 156 14.57 -22.37 8.31
CA ALA A 156 14.52 -21.09 7.63
C ALA A 156 13.30 -20.23 8.06
N VAL A 157 12.14 -20.83 8.37
CA VAL A 157 10.99 -20.11 8.94
C VAL A 157 11.34 -19.50 10.30
N ARG A 158 12.00 -20.27 11.18
CA ARG A 158 12.35 -19.81 12.54
C ARG A 158 13.46 -18.76 12.54
N THR A 159 14.32 -18.79 11.54
CA THR A 159 15.43 -17.85 11.37
C THR A 159 15.16 -16.83 10.28
N ALA A 160 13.92 -16.72 9.79
CA ALA A 160 13.56 -15.76 8.77
C ALA A 160 13.90 -14.36 9.31
N PRO A 161 14.58 -13.52 8.52
CA PRO A 161 14.84 -12.15 8.93
C PRO A 161 13.50 -11.43 9.15
N ASP A 162 13.54 -10.35 9.93
CA ASP A 162 12.39 -9.46 9.98
C ASP A 162 12.06 -9.00 8.55
N PRO A 163 10.78 -8.98 8.12
CA PRO A 163 10.39 -8.54 6.78
C PRO A 163 10.96 -7.16 6.41
N SER A 164 11.27 -6.33 7.42
CA SER A 164 11.95 -5.05 7.24
C SER A 164 13.40 -5.16 6.73
N VAL A 165 14.12 -6.24 6.99
CA VAL A 165 15.54 -6.34 6.67
C VAL A 165 15.80 -6.78 5.22
N VAL A 166 14.83 -7.44 4.57
CA VAL A 166 15.00 -8.09 3.25
C VAL A 166 14.96 -7.11 2.07
N PHE A 167 14.60 -5.86 2.32
CA PHE A 167 14.56 -4.82 1.31
C PHE A 167 15.87 -4.04 1.15
N ASP A 168 16.93 -4.42 1.86
CA ASP A 168 18.29 -3.94 1.61
C ASP A 168 18.92 -4.71 0.43
N PRO A 169 19.26 -4.06 -0.70
CA PRO A 169 19.93 -4.71 -1.83
C PRO A 169 21.31 -5.30 -1.47
N CYS A 170 21.86 -4.97 -0.30
CA CYS A 170 23.12 -5.52 0.21
C CYS A 170 23.01 -6.92 0.80
N TRP A 171 21.80 -7.45 1.07
CA TRP A 171 21.64 -8.72 1.81
C TRP A 171 22.10 -9.94 1.00
N ARG A 172 22.12 -9.88 -0.34
CA ARG A 172 22.58 -10.98 -1.22
C ARG A 172 24.05 -11.37 -1.05
N CYS A 173 24.80 -10.70 -0.16
CA CYS A 173 26.24 -10.89 0.03
C CYS A 173 26.65 -11.26 1.47
N ALA A 174 25.73 -11.61 2.38
CA ALA A 174 26.14 -12.10 3.70
C ALA A 174 26.58 -13.58 3.61
N PRO A 175 27.76 -13.94 4.17
CA PRO A 175 28.36 -15.28 4.06
C PRO A 175 27.59 -16.37 4.79
#